data_AF-A0A7C2AH77-F1
#
_entry.id   AF-A0A7C2AH77-F1
#
_cell.length_a   1.000
_cell.length_b   1.000
_cell.length_c   1.000
_cell.angle_alpha   90.00
_cell.angle_beta   90.00
_cell.angle_gamma   90.00
#
_symmetry.space_group_name_H-M   'P 1'
#
loop_
_entity.id
_entity.type
_entity.pdbx_description
1 polymer ?
#
loop_
_entity_poly.entity_id
_entity_poly.type
_entity_poly.pdbx_seq_one_letter_code
_entity_poly.pdbx_strand_id
1 'polypeptide(L)'
;MPRFPRRRSSPRRPVRVPRFRREPFLPMFSTPAGPGIQRVLGDHTRARLRAWLEPGEIRLELVPLDEPDRKPSLLRLRPKGRPELESTGMRPDRWAMAAGLPSRGAGDVFVEFFESVGSSVLYGDNFRGAGEFDPEAPSEWMGAARSVVEDMAIHAVELCEVEPLLAARRFPVCMRWWLYRLAVLDGTGRIVQLTESAPGALLFAFALSESEVHRPLSKRLIEGVVRGRPLNALLGEVLDGWFDAAGAFAATREGLGQLPWLRLAAASPRERERLLADQRLLIRRASPAVPPTLVLLPPPLGFAPEDIPHATRANARWFRVMKGTLATLAVAPDTDPAIQTSLSRFASRNAAHLLPPRSAPTNAPLRRLVEYCIAERRLPSRRTSVDRLLAEERGWTRRRWEQARLDLLREEEMYRESVLPDASELDWTTERVTVRALRTVGEVLDEGKRMHHCVGSYASDALAGRKVFCHVECDGDPYTMELRRSGEGERLVFQTLLGPCNDRPARAVLRALEPWFARNLRWGGGGG
;
A
#
# COMPACT_ATOMS: atom_id res chain seq x y z
N MET A 1 24.61 -30.80 -45.24
CA MET A 1 23.66 -30.48 -44.15
C MET A 1 22.80 -31.71 -43.87
N PRO A 2 22.81 -32.29 -42.65
CA PRO A 2 22.02 -33.48 -42.36
C PRO A 2 20.58 -33.10 -41.99
N ARG A 3 19.61 -33.82 -42.55
CA ARG A 3 18.17 -33.68 -42.28
C ARG A 3 17.81 -34.48 -41.02
N PHE A 4 17.25 -33.81 -40.00
CA PHE A 4 16.68 -34.48 -38.82
C PHE A 4 15.32 -35.15 -39.14
N PRO A 5 14.99 -36.29 -38.51
CA PRO A 5 13.75 -37.01 -38.78
C PRO A 5 12.56 -36.36 -38.05
N ARG A 6 11.46 -36.17 -38.79
CA ARG A 6 10.17 -35.71 -38.25
C ARG A 6 9.57 -36.79 -37.34
N ARG A 7 9.44 -36.50 -36.04
CA ARG A 7 8.60 -37.29 -35.11
C ARG A 7 7.13 -37.16 -35.52
N ARG A 8 6.50 -38.28 -35.89
CA ARG A 8 5.05 -38.39 -36.04
C ARG A 8 4.41 -38.46 -34.65
N SER A 9 3.58 -37.48 -34.31
CA SER A 9 2.71 -37.53 -33.13
C SER A 9 1.43 -38.30 -33.48
N SER A 10 1.13 -39.34 -32.71
CA SER A 10 -0.13 -40.10 -32.85
C SER A 10 -1.33 -39.25 -32.38
N PRO A 11 -2.49 -39.34 -33.05
CA PRO A 11 -3.67 -38.58 -32.66
C PRO A 11 -4.25 -39.13 -31.35
N ARG A 12 -4.31 -38.29 -30.31
CA ARG A 12 -5.03 -38.63 -29.06
C ARG A 12 -6.53 -38.64 -29.35
N ARG A 13 -7.19 -39.77 -29.05
CA ARG A 13 -8.66 -39.89 -29.12
C ARG A 13 -9.32 -38.87 -28.16
N PRO A 14 -10.43 -38.23 -28.55
CA PRO A 14 -11.16 -37.33 -27.67
C PRO A 14 -11.84 -38.14 -26.55
N VAL A 15 -11.55 -37.78 -25.30
CA VAL A 15 -12.25 -38.28 -24.12
C VAL A 15 -13.65 -37.65 -24.11
N ARG A 16 -14.70 -38.47 -24.22
CA ARG A 16 -16.09 -38.02 -24.03
C ARG A 16 -16.31 -37.77 -22.54
N VAL A 17 -16.51 -36.51 -22.16
CA VAL A 17 -16.97 -36.12 -20.82
C VAL A 17 -18.49 -36.25 -20.78
N PRO A 18 -19.10 -36.90 -19.75
CA PRO A 18 -20.55 -37.00 -19.65
C PRO A 18 -21.17 -35.62 -19.38
N ARG A 19 -22.22 -35.26 -20.11
CA ARG A 19 -23.05 -34.10 -19.80
C ARG A 19 -23.97 -34.44 -18.64
N PHE A 20 -23.64 -33.97 -17.43
CA PHE A 20 -24.60 -33.92 -16.33
C PHE A 20 -25.51 -32.70 -16.50
N ARG A 21 -26.83 -32.91 -16.55
CA ARG A 21 -27.81 -31.84 -16.33
C ARG A 21 -27.67 -31.38 -14.87
N ARG A 22 -27.22 -30.14 -14.65
CA ARG A 22 -27.18 -29.51 -13.33
C ARG A 22 -28.55 -28.91 -13.01
N GLU A 23 -29.21 -29.42 -11.99
CA GLU A 23 -30.24 -28.67 -11.25
C GLU A 23 -29.56 -27.55 -10.45
N PRO A 24 -30.25 -26.42 -10.18
CA PRO A 24 -29.61 -25.21 -9.63
C PRO A 24 -29.34 -25.24 -8.12
N PHE A 25 -29.46 -26.39 -7.46
CA PHE A 25 -29.19 -26.53 -6.02
C PHE A 25 -27.96 -27.43 -5.80
N LEU A 26 -26.90 -26.85 -5.21
CA LEU A 26 -25.74 -27.60 -4.70
C LEU A 26 -26.09 -28.22 -3.32
N PRO A 27 -25.42 -29.32 -2.90
CA PRO A 27 -25.95 -30.20 -1.87
C PRO A 27 -25.97 -29.58 -0.48
N MET A 28 -27.00 -29.97 0.27
CA MET A 28 -27.25 -29.68 1.67
C MET A 28 -26.34 -30.57 2.54
N PHE A 29 -25.44 -29.99 3.33
CA PHE A 29 -24.67 -30.74 4.33
C PHE A 29 -24.88 -30.18 5.73
N SER A 30 -24.74 -31.09 6.70
CA SER A 30 -25.32 -30.97 8.02
C SER A 30 -24.37 -31.66 8.99
N THR A 31 -23.34 -30.94 9.46
CA THR A 31 -22.27 -31.49 10.31
C THR A 31 -22.48 -31.11 11.77
N PRO A 32 -22.15 -32.01 12.72
CA PRO A 32 -22.07 -31.62 14.13
C PRO A 32 -21.12 -30.44 14.28
N ALA A 33 -21.48 -29.44 15.07
CA ALA A 33 -20.59 -28.32 15.32
C ALA A 33 -19.31 -28.80 16.03
N GLY A 34 -18.15 -28.26 15.61
CA GLY A 34 -16.85 -28.63 16.16
C GLY A 34 -16.71 -28.33 17.67
N PRO A 35 -15.68 -28.87 18.34
CA PRO A 35 -15.49 -28.71 19.79
C PRO A 35 -15.43 -27.25 20.24
N GLY A 36 -14.90 -26.35 19.40
CA GLY A 36 -14.88 -24.92 19.66
C GLY A 36 -16.28 -24.29 19.69
N ILE A 37 -17.16 -24.68 18.77
CA ILE A 37 -18.56 -24.19 18.73
C ILE A 37 -19.34 -24.75 19.91
N GLN A 38 -19.17 -26.03 20.25
CA GLN A 38 -19.83 -26.64 21.41
C GLN A 38 -19.43 -25.98 22.74
N ARG A 39 -18.17 -25.57 22.86
CA ARG A 39 -17.67 -24.89 24.07
C ARG A 39 -18.25 -23.49 24.27
N VAL A 40 -18.52 -22.75 23.17
CA VAL A 40 -19.17 -21.41 23.23
C VAL A 40 -20.66 -21.50 23.54
N LEU A 41 -21.33 -22.56 23.07
CA LEU A 41 -22.77 -22.76 23.28
C LEU A 41 -23.10 -23.38 24.66
N GLY A 42 -22.08 -23.63 25.47
CA GLY A 42 -22.16 -24.36 26.73
C GLY A 42 -22.34 -25.87 26.54
N ASP A 43 -21.94 -26.66 27.55
CA ASP A 43 -21.99 -28.13 27.55
C ASP A 43 -23.40 -28.73 27.34
N HIS A 44 -24.44 -27.88 27.29
CA HIS A 44 -25.84 -28.27 27.22
C HIS A 44 -26.53 -27.96 25.89
N THR A 45 -25.85 -27.36 24.91
CA THR A 45 -26.46 -27.04 23.61
C THR A 45 -25.67 -27.66 22.47
N ARG A 46 -26.09 -28.84 22.04
CA ARG A 46 -25.66 -29.42 20.77
C ARG A 46 -26.21 -28.55 19.66
N ALA A 47 -25.37 -28.15 18.72
CA ALA A 47 -25.78 -27.42 17.53
C ALA A 47 -25.20 -28.05 16.27
N ARG A 48 -25.87 -27.77 15.17
CA ARG A 48 -25.53 -28.24 13.83
C ARG A 48 -25.33 -27.03 12.95
N LEU A 49 -24.14 -26.91 12.39
CA LEU A 49 -23.86 -25.87 11.40
C LEU A 49 -24.27 -26.41 10.04
N ARG A 50 -25.19 -25.71 9.38
CA ARG A 50 -25.53 -25.90 7.98
C ARG A 50 -24.91 -24.75 7.20
N ALA A 51 -24.22 -25.09 6.13
CA ALA A 51 -23.61 -24.10 5.25
C ALA A 51 -24.06 -24.38 3.82
N TRP A 52 -24.42 -23.34 3.08
CA TRP A 52 -24.66 -23.47 1.64
C TRP A 52 -24.30 -22.18 0.91
N LEU A 53 -23.94 -22.35 -0.36
CA LEU A 53 -23.58 -21.28 -1.27
C LEU A 53 -24.81 -20.85 -2.07
N GLU A 54 -25.19 -19.59 -1.92
CA GLU A 54 -26.13 -18.93 -2.82
C GLU A 54 -25.37 -18.00 -3.77
N PRO A 55 -25.91 -17.69 -4.97
CA PRO A 55 -25.27 -16.73 -5.88
C PRO A 55 -25.01 -15.36 -5.21
N GLY A 56 -23.77 -15.14 -4.78
CA GLY A 56 -23.33 -13.88 -4.15
C GLY A 56 -23.46 -13.81 -2.63
N GLU A 57 -23.80 -14.91 -1.94
CA GLU A 57 -23.98 -14.95 -0.48
C GLU A 57 -23.52 -16.32 0.05
N ILE A 58 -22.75 -16.33 1.15
CA ILE A 58 -22.55 -17.56 1.93
C ILE A 58 -23.60 -17.53 3.03
N ARG A 59 -24.42 -18.58 3.13
CA ARG A 59 -25.36 -18.76 4.22
C ARG A 59 -24.83 -19.77 5.20
N LEU A 60 -24.84 -19.37 6.46
CA LEU A 60 -24.50 -20.22 7.59
C LEU A 60 -25.68 -20.21 8.53
N GLU A 61 -26.19 -21.38 8.83
CA GLU A 61 -27.33 -21.58 9.71
C GLU A 61 -26.87 -22.43 10.88
N LEU A 62 -26.92 -21.85 12.07
CA LEU A 62 -26.67 -22.59 13.31
C LEU A 62 -28.02 -23.09 13.83
N VAL A 63 -28.21 -24.40 13.78
CA VAL A 63 -29.45 -25.06 14.22
C VAL A 63 -29.20 -25.69 15.59
N PRO A 64 -29.88 -25.24 16.66
CA PRO A 64 -29.87 -25.94 17.94
C PRO A 64 -30.45 -27.34 17.74
N LEU A 65 -29.70 -28.38 18.15
CA LEU A 65 -30.17 -29.77 18.08
C LEU A 65 -31.09 -30.11 19.24
N ASP A 66 -30.94 -29.43 20.38
CA ASP A 66 -31.70 -29.70 21.60
C ASP A 66 -33.00 -28.88 21.69
N GLU A 67 -33.18 -27.90 20.80
CA GLU A 67 -34.37 -27.05 20.70
C GLU A 67 -34.84 -26.95 19.23
N PRO A 68 -35.43 -28.02 18.66
CA PRO A 68 -35.77 -28.08 17.23
C PRO A 68 -36.80 -27.03 16.77
N ASP A 69 -37.60 -26.50 17.71
CA ASP A 69 -38.58 -25.44 17.44
C ASP A 69 -37.97 -24.03 17.52
N ARG A 70 -36.74 -23.89 18.01
CA ARG A 70 -36.06 -22.60 18.05
C ARG A 70 -35.63 -22.20 16.66
N LYS A 71 -35.99 -20.97 16.27
CA LYS A 71 -35.58 -20.41 14.98
C LYS A 71 -34.05 -20.44 14.88
N PRO A 72 -33.50 -21.07 13.84
CA PRO A 72 -32.06 -21.16 13.67
C PRO A 72 -31.45 -19.78 13.50
N SER A 73 -30.25 -19.59 14.02
CA SER A 73 -29.50 -18.35 13.84
C SER A 73 -28.90 -18.36 12.45
N LEU A 74 -29.41 -17.47 11.59
CA LEU A 74 -29.00 -17.37 10.20
C LEU A 74 -28.02 -16.20 10.02
N LEU A 75 -26.79 -16.53 9.68
CA LEU A 75 -25.78 -15.57 9.27
C LEU A 75 -25.73 -15.51 7.74
N ARG A 76 -26.11 -14.35 7.19
CA ARG A 76 -26.09 -14.07 5.76
C ARG A 76 -24.88 -13.21 5.41
N LEU A 77 -23.92 -13.79 4.72
CA LEU A 77 -22.67 -13.09 4.41
C LEU A 77 -22.75 -12.56 2.98
N ARG A 78 -23.12 -11.28 2.86
CA ARG A 78 -23.18 -10.54 1.59
C ARG A 78 -21.92 -9.67 1.46
N PRO A 79 -21.08 -9.87 0.43
CA PRO A 79 -19.95 -8.98 0.20
C PRO A 79 -20.45 -7.71 -0.50
N LYS A 80 -20.71 -6.64 0.26
CA LYS A 80 -20.77 -5.26 -0.26
C LYS A 80 -20.22 -4.26 0.75
N GLY A 81 -19.31 -3.40 0.25
CA GLY A 81 -18.84 -2.17 0.89
C GLY A 81 -17.61 -2.37 1.76
N ARG A 82 -16.55 -1.59 1.51
CA ARG A 82 -15.36 -1.50 2.37
C ARG A 82 -15.76 -1.27 3.83
N PRO A 83 -15.26 -2.04 4.81
CA PRO A 83 -15.22 -1.57 6.18
C PRO A 83 -14.02 -0.64 6.35
N GLU A 84 -14.27 0.61 6.72
CA GLU A 84 -13.25 1.41 7.41
C GLU A 84 -13.18 0.90 8.84
N LEU A 85 -12.15 0.11 9.14
CA LEU A 85 -11.85 -0.37 10.49
C LEU A 85 -10.60 0.36 10.99
N GLU A 86 -10.82 1.36 11.83
CA GLU A 86 -9.76 1.98 12.63
C GLU A 86 -9.24 0.97 13.67
N SER A 87 -7.91 0.88 13.70
CA SER A 87 -7.02 0.15 14.60
C SER A 87 -7.66 -0.70 15.71
N THR A 88 -7.69 -2.02 15.52
CA THR A 88 -7.61 -2.99 16.62
C THR A 88 -6.28 -3.73 16.51
N GLY A 89 -5.51 -3.74 17.60
CA GLY A 89 -4.10 -4.15 17.66
C GLY A 89 -3.81 -5.64 17.50
N MET A 90 -4.47 -6.36 16.60
CA MET A 90 -4.19 -7.77 16.31
C MET A 90 -3.70 -7.97 14.88
N ARG A 91 -2.66 -8.78 14.71
CA ARG A 91 -1.97 -8.94 13.42
C ARG A 91 -2.69 -9.99 12.53
N PRO A 92 -3.12 -9.62 11.31
CA PRO A 92 -3.80 -10.49 10.32
C PRO A 92 -3.01 -11.74 9.86
N ASP A 93 -1.76 -11.87 10.26
CA ASP A 93 -0.84 -12.92 9.78
C ASP A 93 -1.04 -14.28 10.46
N ARG A 94 -1.68 -14.32 11.64
CA ARG A 94 -1.92 -15.57 12.39
C ARG A 94 -3.10 -16.39 11.84
N TRP A 95 -4.15 -15.73 11.33
CA TRP A 95 -5.33 -16.38 10.76
C TRP A 95 -5.04 -17.11 9.44
N ALA A 96 -4.26 -16.48 8.57
CA ALA A 96 -3.83 -17.10 7.31
C ALA A 96 -3.06 -18.41 7.57
N MET A 97 -2.14 -18.42 8.55
CA MET A 97 -1.34 -19.61 8.86
C MET A 97 -2.16 -20.77 9.40
N ALA A 98 -3.18 -20.51 10.24
CA ALA A 98 -4.06 -21.55 10.78
C ALA A 98 -4.89 -22.26 9.69
N ALA A 99 -5.30 -21.53 8.65
CA ALA A 99 -5.99 -22.09 7.48
C ALA A 99 -5.05 -22.68 6.39
N GLY A 100 -3.75 -22.86 6.69
CA GLY A 100 -2.77 -23.34 5.69
C GLY A 100 -2.51 -22.35 4.55
N LEU A 101 -2.81 -21.06 4.75
CA LEU A 101 -2.57 -19.97 3.81
C LEU A 101 -1.24 -19.29 4.15
N PRO A 102 -0.27 -19.24 3.22
CA PRO A 102 0.96 -18.49 3.45
C PRO A 102 0.63 -16.98 3.49
N SER A 103 0.81 -16.37 4.67
CA SER A 103 0.69 -14.93 5.01
C SER A 103 1.34 -13.97 3.99
N ARG A 104 1.13 -12.63 3.92
CA ARG A 104 0.65 -11.58 4.84
C ARG A 104 -0.06 -10.49 4.01
N GLY A 105 -1.22 -10.02 4.46
CA GLY A 105 -1.83 -8.76 3.99
C GLY A 105 -3.07 -8.45 4.81
N ALA A 106 -3.13 -7.26 5.41
CA ALA A 106 -4.25 -6.76 6.22
C ALA A 106 -5.47 -6.36 5.36
N GLY A 107 -5.87 -7.24 4.45
CA GLY A 107 -6.95 -7.04 3.49
C GLY A 107 -7.25 -8.33 2.72
N ASP A 108 -7.06 -9.47 3.39
CA ASP A 108 -7.52 -10.74 2.86
C ASP A 108 -9.04 -10.76 3.04
N VAL A 109 -9.80 -10.89 1.96
CA VAL A 109 -11.26 -10.99 2.03
C VAL A 109 -11.69 -12.17 2.92
N PHE A 110 -10.88 -13.22 3.04
CA PHE A 110 -11.12 -14.28 4.02
C PHE A 110 -10.80 -13.83 5.45
N VAL A 111 -9.75 -13.04 5.68
CA VAL A 111 -9.49 -12.47 7.03
C VAL A 111 -10.51 -11.41 7.40
N GLU A 112 -10.89 -10.50 6.51
CA GLU A 112 -11.99 -9.53 6.72
C GLU A 112 -13.33 -10.25 6.92
N PHE A 113 -13.59 -11.34 6.19
CA PHE A 113 -14.73 -12.22 6.42
C PHE A 113 -14.69 -12.83 7.82
N PHE A 114 -13.54 -13.33 8.27
CA PHE A 114 -13.37 -13.92 9.59
C PHE A 114 -13.36 -12.88 10.72
N GLU A 115 -12.88 -11.66 10.48
CA GLU A 115 -12.97 -10.51 11.38
C GLU A 115 -14.39 -9.97 11.46
N SER A 116 -15.13 -9.95 10.36
CA SER A 116 -16.54 -9.57 10.31
C SER A 116 -17.43 -10.62 10.99
N VAL A 117 -17.19 -11.92 10.75
CA VAL A 117 -17.83 -13.02 11.47
C VAL A 117 -17.49 -12.95 12.95
N GLY A 118 -16.22 -12.76 13.30
CA GLY A 118 -15.77 -12.56 14.68
C GLY A 118 -16.46 -11.37 15.33
N SER A 119 -16.53 -10.22 14.66
CA SER A 119 -17.21 -9.03 15.18
C SER A 119 -18.72 -9.24 15.31
N SER A 120 -19.36 -9.95 14.38
CA SER A 120 -20.81 -10.20 14.44
C SER A 120 -21.18 -11.24 15.50
N VAL A 121 -20.26 -12.17 15.79
CA VAL A 121 -20.40 -13.16 16.87
C VAL A 121 -20.08 -12.54 18.24
N LEU A 122 -19.10 -11.63 18.31
CA LEU A 122 -18.72 -10.92 19.53
C LEU A 122 -19.65 -9.74 19.86
N TYR A 123 -20.30 -9.11 18.86
CA TYR A 123 -21.10 -7.89 19.02
C TYR A 123 -22.53 -8.00 18.48
N GLY A 124 -23.01 -9.21 18.16
CA GLY A 124 -24.40 -9.43 17.71
C GLY A 124 -25.42 -8.89 18.72
N ASP A 125 -26.58 -8.47 18.22
CA ASP A 125 -27.65 -7.73 18.92
C ASP A 125 -28.16 -8.31 20.26
N ASN A 126 -27.69 -9.50 20.67
CA ASN A 126 -27.96 -10.07 21.99
C ASN A 126 -27.19 -9.38 23.13
N PHE A 127 -26.18 -8.54 22.84
CA PHE A 127 -25.34 -7.89 23.88
C PHE A 127 -25.69 -6.43 24.18
N ARG A 128 -26.72 -5.86 23.53
CA ARG A 128 -27.19 -4.49 23.87
C ARG A 128 -28.13 -4.43 25.08
N GLY A 129 -28.48 -5.57 25.67
CA GLY A 129 -29.34 -5.65 26.84
C GLY A 129 -28.64 -6.37 27.98
N ALA A 130 -28.33 -5.61 29.04
CA ALA A 130 -27.88 -6.05 30.36
C ALA A 130 -26.37 -6.26 30.57
N GLY A 131 -25.79 -5.36 31.36
CA GLY A 131 -24.79 -5.70 32.38
C GLY A 131 -23.33 -5.61 31.96
N GLU A 132 -22.59 -4.85 32.77
CA GLU A 132 -21.13 -4.81 32.95
C GLU A 132 -20.29 -5.76 32.08
N PHE A 133 -19.48 -5.14 31.21
CA PHE A 133 -18.44 -5.81 30.44
C PHE A 133 -17.34 -6.27 31.41
N ASP A 134 -17.25 -7.57 31.69
CA ASP A 134 -16.14 -8.16 32.44
C ASP A 134 -14.87 -8.14 31.56
N PRO A 135 -13.84 -7.33 31.89
CA PRO A 135 -12.63 -7.19 31.10
C PRO A 135 -11.68 -8.39 31.22
N GLU A 136 -11.94 -9.39 32.09
CA GLU A 136 -11.12 -10.59 32.25
C GLU A 136 -11.62 -11.81 31.45
N ALA A 137 -12.91 -11.85 31.08
CA ALA A 137 -13.47 -12.82 30.13
C ALA A 137 -12.96 -12.78 28.65
N PRO A 138 -12.34 -11.72 28.09
CA PRO A 138 -12.07 -11.63 26.64
C PRO A 138 -11.16 -12.71 26.06
N SER A 139 -10.20 -13.27 26.82
CA SER A 139 -9.20 -14.16 26.23
C SER A 139 -9.74 -15.55 25.88
N GLU A 140 -10.59 -16.13 26.72
CA GLU A 140 -11.19 -17.43 26.46
C GLU A 140 -12.23 -17.36 25.36
N TRP A 141 -13.06 -16.31 25.36
CA TRP A 141 -14.07 -16.07 24.33
C TRP A 141 -13.44 -15.77 22.97
N MET A 142 -12.37 -14.96 22.91
CA MET A 142 -11.63 -14.75 21.67
C MET A 142 -10.96 -16.03 21.17
N GLY A 143 -10.46 -16.88 22.07
CA GLY A 143 -9.90 -18.19 21.72
C GLY A 143 -10.96 -19.13 21.13
N ALA A 144 -12.14 -19.16 21.72
CA ALA A 144 -13.24 -20.00 21.27
C ALA A 144 -13.85 -19.49 19.95
N ALA A 145 -14.13 -18.19 19.82
CA ALA A 145 -14.56 -17.57 18.57
C ALA A 145 -13.54 -17.80 17.46
N ARG A 146 -12.24 -17.75 17.79
CA ARG A 146 -11.18 -18.10 16.85
C ARG A 146 -11.22 -19.54 16.37
N SER A 147 -11.39 -20.49 17.28
CA SER A 147 -11.55 -21.91 16.92
C SER A 147 -12.77 -22.13 16.02
N VAL A 148 -13.90 -21.47 16.31
CA VAL A 148 -15.12 -21.56 15.49
C VAL A 148 -14.86 -21.08 14.06
N VAL A 149 -14.22 -19.92 13.95
CA VAL A 149 -13.89 -19.27 12.69
C VAL A 149 -12.88 -20.12 11.89
N GLU A 150 -11.88 -20.71 12.55
CA GLU A 150 -10.91 -21.65 11.96
C GLU A 150 -11.61 -22.94 11.47
N ASP A 151 -12.49 -23.55 12.27
CA ASP A 151 -13.27 -24.73 11.88
C ASP A 151 -14.18 -24.45 10.68
N MET A 152 -14.83 -23.30 10.67
CA MET A 152 -15.67 -22.85 9.55
C MET A 152 -14.84 -22.59 8.29
N ALA A 153 -13.62 -22.08 8.43
CA ALA A 153 -12.69 -21.92 7.32
C ALA A 153 -12.32 -23.26 6.69
N ILE A 154 -11.99 -24.24 7.53
CA ILE A 154 -11.62 -25.59 7.10
C ILE A 154 -12.77 -26.23 6.33
N HIS A 155 -13.98 -26.23 6.89
CA HIS A 155 -15.15 -26.78 6.21
C HIS A 155 -15.52 -26.02 4.93
N ALA A 156 -15.42 -24.69 4.91
CA ALA A 156 -15.66 -23.91 3.70
C ALA A 156 -14.66 -24.27 2.57
N VAL A 157 -13.41 -24.58 2.92
CA VAL A 157 -12.39 -25.04 1.96
C VAL A 157 -12.72 -26.44 1.44
N GLU A 158 -13.23 -27.35 2.28
CA GLU A 158 -13.68 -28.69 1.86
C GLU A 158 -14.84 -28.65 0.85
N LEU A 159 -15.69 -27.63 0.94
CA LEU A 159 -16.81 -27.41 0.03
C LEU A 159 -16.40 -26.77 -1.30
N CYS A 160 -15.16 -26.31 -1.43
CA CYS A 160 -14.69 -25.65 -2.64
C CYS A 160 -14.33 -26.66 -3.75
N GLU A 161 -14.62 -26.30 -5.00
CA GLU A 161 -14.09 -27.05 -6.14
C GLU A 161 -12.55 -26.94 -6.15
N VAL A 162 -11.87 -28.09 -6.07
CA VAL A 162 -10.42 -28.18 -5.85
C VAL A 162 -9.62 -27.45 -6.94
N GLU A 163 -9.98 -27.64 -8.21
CA GLU A 163 -9.25 -27.07 -9.34
C GLU A 163 -9.33 -25.53 -9.39
N PRO A 164 -10.53 -24.89 -9.35
CA PRO A 164 -10.68 -23.45 -9.15
C PRO A 164 -9.92 -22.89 -7.94
N LEU A 165 -9.93 -23.61 -6.82
CA LEU A 165 -9.25 -23.19 -5.61
C LEU A 165 -7.73 -23.17 -5.80
N LEU A 166 -7.15 -24.23 -6.34
CA LEU A 166 -5.72 -24.31 -6.65
C LEU A 166 -5.29 -23.25 -7.65
N ALA A 167 -6.11 -23.00 -8.67
CA ALA A 167 -5.88 -21.95 -9.66
C ALA A 167 -5.85 -20.56 -9.01
N ALA A 168 -6.81 -20.25 -8.13
CA ALA A 168 -6.87 -18.99 -7.40
C ALA A 168 -5.69 -18.77 -6.45
N ARG A 169 -5.22 -19.80 -5.74
CA ARG A 169 -4.11 -19.71 -4.77
C ARG A 169 -2.78 -19.23 -5.37
N ARG A 170 -2.61 -19.33 -6.69
CA ARG A 170 -1.42 -18.84 -7.42
C ARG A 170 -1.30 -17.31 -7.43
N PHE A 171 -2.39 -16.61 -7.15
CA PHE A 171 -2.50 -15.16 -7.28
C PHE A 171 -2.43 -14.43 -5.92
N PRO A 172 -2.27 -13.09 -5.92
CA PRO A 172 -2.25 -12.29 -4.72
C PRO A 172 -3.58 -12.42 -3.99
N VAL A 173 -3.51 -12.33 -2.67
CA VAL A 173 -4.63 -12.59 -1.76
C VAL A 173 -5.90 -11.82 -2.15
N CYS A 174 -5.76 -10.52 -2.46
CA CYS A 174 -6.88 -9.64 -2.79
C CYS A 174 -7.76 -10.09 -3.98
N MET A 175 -7.27 -10.97 -4.86
CA MET A 175 -8.02 -11.43 -6.03
C MET A 175 -8.44 -12.90 -5.98
N ARG A 176 -8.04 -13.65 -4.94
CA ARG A 176 -8.26 -15.11 -4.90
C ARG A 176 -9.74 -15.46 -4.96
N TRP A 177 -10.57 -14.78 -4.15
CA TRP A 177 -12.01 -15.01 -4.13
C TRP A 177 -12.69 -14.63 -5.44
N TRP A 178 -12.32 -13.47 -6.01
CA TRP A 178 -12.81 -13.02 -7.31
C TRP A 178 -12.53 -14.06 -8.40
N LEU A 179 -11.30 -14.58 -8.45
CA LEU A 179 -10.90 -15.58 -9.43
C LEU A 179 -11.56 -16.94 -9.19
N TYR A 180 -11.66 -17.38 -7.94
CA TYR A 180 -12.36 -18.62 -7.58
C TYR A 180 -13.82 -18.58 -8.07
N ARG A 181 -14.55 -17.48 -7.78
CA ARG A 181 -15.93 -17.30 -8.26
C ARG A 181 -16.04 -17.35 -9.78
N LEU A 182 -15.13 -16.66 -10.49
CA LEU A 182 -15.12 -16.70 -11.95
C LEU A 182 -14.86 -18.12 -12.50
N ALA A 183 -13.96 -18.87 -11.87
CA ALA A 183 -13.63 -20.22 -12.28
C ALA A 183 -14.78 -21.21 -12.03
N VAL A 184 -15.46 -21.13 -10.88
CA VAL A 184 -16.63 -21.99 -10.58
C VAL A 184 -17.82 -21.70 -11.52
N LEU A 185 -18.03 -20.42 -11.86
CA LEU A 185 -19.10 -20.01 -12.79
C LEU A 185 -18.76 -20.33 -14.25
N ASP A 186 -17.48 -20.51 -14.58
CA ASP A 186 -17.04 -20.87 -15.91
C ASP A 186 -17.13 -22.39 -16.15
N GLY A 187 -18.31 -22.84 -16.59
CA GLY A 187 -18.53 -24.23 -17.00
C GLY A 187 -17.67 -24.70 -18.19
N THR A 188 -16.85 -23.84 -18.80
CA THR A 188 -15.94 -24.19 -19.90
C THR A 188 -14.51 -24.49 -19.44
N GLY A 189 -14.13 -24.15 -18.20
CA GLY A 189 -12.78 -24.33 -17.65
C GLY A 189 -11.71 -23.39 -18.24
N ARG A 190 -12.11 -22.42 -19.08
CA ARG A 190 -11.19 -21.48 -19.75
C ARG A 190 -10.56 -20.49 -18.79
N ILE A 191 -11.26 -20.08 -17.73
CA ILE A 191 -10.70 -19.21 -16.68
C ILE A 191 -9.56 -19.93 -15.96
N VAL A 192 -9.76 -21.21 -15.60
CA VAL A 192 -8.69 -22.04 -15.02
C VAL A 192 -7.52 -22.17 -16.00
N GLN A 193 -7.77 -22.48 -17.28
CA GLN A 193 -6.72 -22.52 -18.30
C GLN A 193 -5.96 -21.18 -18.45
N LEU A 194 -6.65 -20.06 -18.29
CA LEU A 194 -6.06 -18.73 -18.39
C LEU A 194 -5.10 -18.43 -17.22
N THR A 195 -5.34 -19.01 -16.04
CA THR A 195 -4.40 -18.89 -14.90
C THR A 195 -3.01 -19.43 -15.19
N GLU A 196 -2.91 -20.37 -16.13
CA GLU A 196 -1.65 -21.00 -16.50
C GLU A 196 -1.02 -20.33 -17.72
N SER A 197 -1.83 -20.06 -18.74
CA SER A 197 -1.38 -19.63 -20.06
C SER A 197 -1.14 -18.13 -20.17
N ALA A 198 -1.92 -17.30 -19.48
CA ALA A 198 -1.77 -15.84 -19.49
C ALA A 198 -2.32 -15.19 -18.20
N PRO A 199 -1.71 -15.47 -17.03
CA PRO A 199 -2.21 -14.98 -15.74
C PRO A 199 -2.31 -13.45 -15.65
N GLY A 200 -1.46 -12.72 -16.37
CA GLY A 200 -1.54 -11.26 -16.44
C GLY A 200 -2.83 -10.71 -17.03
N ALA A 201 -3.55 -11.45 -17.88
CA ALA A 201 -4.86 -11.03 -18.36
C ALA A 201 -5.91 -11.01 -17.24
N LEU A 202 -5.83 -11.96 -16.30
CA LEU A 202 -6.70 -11.99 -15.12
C LEU A 202 -6.33 -10.90 -14.12
N LEU A 203 -5.03 -10.65 -13.92
CA LEU A 203 -4.55 -9.51 -13.11
C LEU A 203 -5.07 -8.17 -13.67
N PHE A 204 -5.03 -8.01 -14.99
CA PHE A 204 -5.54 -6.82 -15.65
C PHE A 204 -7.06 -6.70 -15.54
N ALA A 205 -7.81 -7.78 -15.80
CA ALA A 205 -9.26 -7.80 -15.62
C ALA A 205 -9.67 -7.46 -14.18
N PHE A 206 -8.98 -8.00 -13.18
CA PHE A 206 -9.24 -7.68 -11.77
C PHE A 206 -8.98 -6.20 -11.48
N ALA A 207 -7.82 -5.67 -11.91
CA ALA A 207 -7.51 -4.26 -11.71
C ALA A 207 -8.52 -3.31 -12.39
N LEU A 208 -9.07 -3.70 -13.53
CA LEU A 208 -10.15 -2.96 -14.21
C LEU A 208 -11.48 -3.05 -13.44
N SER A 209 -11.81 -4.17 -12.76
CA SER A 209 -13.09 -4.30 -12.03
C SER A 209 -13.16 -3.44 -10.77
N GLU A 210 -12.01 -3.10 -10.19
CA GLU A 210 -11.89 -2.22 -9.02
C GLU A 210 -12.25 -0.76 -9.33
N SER A 211 -12.31 -0.37 -10.61
CA SER A 211 -12.65 0.97 -11.06
C SER A 211 -14.02 0.97 -11.75
N GLU A 212 -14.95 1.82 -11.31
CA GLU A 212 -16.29 1.88 -11.90
C GLU A 212 -16.25 2.18 -13.41
N VAL A 213 -15.37 3.11 -13.81
CA VAL A 213 -15.15 3.49 -15.21
C VAL A 213 -14.71 2.31 -16.09
N HIS A 214 -13.96 1.35 -15.54
CA HIS A 214 -13.34 0.25 -16.30
C HIS A 214 -14.01 -1.11 -16.07
N ARG A 215 -14.93 -1.22 -15.11
CA ARG A 215 -15.68 -2.44 -14.83
C ARG A 215 -16.33 -3.04 -16.08
N PRO A 216 -16.89 -2.26 -17.04
CA PRO A 216 -17.39 -2.80 -18.29
C PRO A 216 -16.32 -3.49 -19.15
N LEU A 217 -15.09 -2.98 -19.15
CA LEU A 217 -13.96 -3.55 -19.89
C LEU A 217 -13.50 -4.87 -19.28
N SER A 218 -13.45 -4.94 -17.94
CA SER A 218 -13.19 -6.18 -17.20
C SER A 218 -14.22 -7.26 -17.57
N LYS A 219 -15.52 -6.93 -17.50
CA LYS A 219 -16.62 -7.82 -17.88
C LYS A 219 -16.47 -8.30 -19.33
N ARG A 220 -16.19 -7.40 -20.27
CA ARG A 220 -15.97 -7.73 -21.70
C ARG A 220 -14.83 -8.74 -21.89
N LEU A 221 -13.70 -8.54 -21.20
CA LEU A 221 -12.55 -9.45 -21.27
C LEU A 221 -12.93 -10.86 -20.77
N ILE A 222 -13.52 -10.94 -19.58
CA ILE A 222 -13.89 -12.21 -18.94
C ILE A 222 -14.94 -12.96 -19.76
N GLU A 223 -16.03 -12.30 -20.15
CA GLU A 223 -17.06 -12.95 -20.98
C GLU A 223 -16.52 -13.38 -22.34
N GLY A 224 -15.64 -12.58 -22.95
CA GLY A 224 -14.99 -12.92 -24.20
C GLY A 224 -14.16 -14.20 -24.10
N VAL A 225 -13.39 -14.35 -23.01
CA VAL A 225 -12.62 -15.56 -22.72
C VAL A 225 -13.54 -16.76 -22.52
N VAL A 226 -14.59 -16.63 -21.71
CA VAL A 226 -15.56 -17.71 -21.46
C VAL A 226 -16.27 -18.13 -22.76
N ARG A 227 -16.54 -17.19 -23.69
CA ARG A 227 -17.08 -17.49 -25.03
C ARG A 227 -16.05 -18.08 -26.00
N GLY A 228 -14.78 -18.17 -25.63
CA GLY A 228 -13.71 -18.75 -26.45
C GLY A 228 -13.15 -17.82 -27.52
N ARG A 229 -13.31 -16.49 -27.38
CA ARG A 229 -12.72 -15.53 -28.31
C ARG A 229 -11.18 -15.51 -28.14
N PRO A 230 -10.40 -15.25 -29.21
CA PRO A 230 -8.94 -15.18 -29.11
C PRO A 230 -8.48 -14.07 -28.16
N LEU A 231 -7.63 -14.43 -27.19
CA LEU A 231 -7.16 -13.49 -26.15
C LEU A 231 -6.51 -12.22 -26.73
N ASN A 232 -5.75 -12.34 -27.83
CA ASN A 232 -5.10 -11.18 -28.45
C ASN A 232 -6.11 -10.16 -29.00
N ALA A 233 -7.23 -10.62 -29.56
CA ALA A 233 -8.30 -9.74 -30.05
C ALA A 233 -9.00 -9.05 -28.88
N LEU A 234 -9.35 -9.82 -27.83
CA LEU A 234 -9.95 -9.27 -26.61
C LEU A 234 -9.08 -8.23 -25.93
N LEU A 235 -7.77 -8.50 -25.80
CA LEU A 235 -6.83 -7.54 -25.22
C LEU A 235 -6.71 -6.29 -26.08
N GLY A 236 -6.83 -6.38 -27.41
CA GLY A 236 -6.91 -5.20 -28.28
C GLY A 236 -8.08 -4.29 -27.91
N GLU A 237 -9.30 -4.84 -27.97
CA GLU A 237 -10.54 -4.10 -27.69
C GLU A 237 -10.58 -3.50 -26.27
N VAL A 238 -10.08 -4.25 -25.28
CA VAL A 238 -10.06 -3.83 -23.87
C VAL A 238 -9.01 -2.76 -23.66
N LEU A 239 -7.84 -2.87 -24.30
CA LEU A 239 -6.79 -1.86 -24.18
C LEU A 239 -7.14 -0.56 -24.88
N ASP A 240 -7.89 -0.60 -25.99
CA ASP A 240 -8.39 0.61 -26.64
C ASP A 240 -9.31 1.40 -25.68
N GLY A 241 -10.28 0.72 -25.07
CA GLY A 241 -11.15 1.37 -24.07
C GLY A 241 -10.41 1.83 -22.81
N TRP A 242 -9.39 1.10 -22.36
CA TRP A 242 -8.52 1.51 -21.24
C TRP A 242 -7.71 2.75 -21.59
N PHE A 243 -7.25 2.88 -22.83
CA PHE A 243 -6.50 4.03 -23.32
C PHE A 243 -7.39 5.26 -23.45
N ASP A 244 -8.60 5.11 -23.99
CA ASP A 244 -9.55 6.21 -24.15
C ASP A 244 -9.99 6.79 -22.79
N ALA A 245 -9.96 5.98 -21.73
CA ALA A 245 -10.23 6.40 -20.36
C ALA A 245 -9.02 7.01 -19.61
N ALA A 246 -7.83 7.09 -20.25
CA ALA A 246 -6.61 7.59 -19.62
C ALA A 246 -6.74 9.03 -19.10
N GLY A 247 -7.43 9.90 -19.85
CA GLY A 247 -7.67 11.29 -19.45
C GLY A 247 -8.49 11.40 -18.15
N ALA A 248 -9.52 10.57 -18.00
CA ALA A 248 -10.31 10.51 -16.77
C ALA A 248 -9.49 10.01 -15.57
N PHE A 249 -8.54 9.08 -15.81
CA PHE A 249 -7.61 8.61 -14.77
C PHE A 249 -6.59 9.66 -14.35
N ALA A 250 -6.10 10.46 -15.30
CA ALA A 250 -5.24 11.59 -14.99
C ALA A 250 -5.99 12.62 -14.12
N ALA A 251 -7.26 12.91 -14.44
CA ALA A 251 -8.07 13.87 -13.71
C ALA A 251 -8.46 13.43 -12.28
N THR A 252 -8.58 12.12 -12.04
CA THR A 252 -8.99 11.56 -10.73
C THR A 252 -7.82 11.25 -9.79
N ARG A 253 -6.57 11.45 -10.25
CA ARG A 253 -5.38 11.18 -9.44
C ARG A 253 -4.66 12.46 -9.10
N GLU A 254 -4.25 12.56 -7.85
CA GLU A 254 -3.46 13.69 -7.38
C GLU A 254 -1.95 13.38 -7.39
N GLY A 255 -1.16 14.44 -7.52
CA GLY A 255 0.30 14.41 -7.39
C GLY A 255 1.00 13.53 -8.42
N LEU A 256 2.03 12.80 -8.00
CA LEU A 256 2.93 12.07 -8.90
C LEU A 256 2.26 10.86 -9.59
N GLY A 257 1.10 10.43 -9.09
CA GLY A 257 0.34 9.31 -9.63
C GLY A 257 -0.36 9.59 -10.96
N GLN A 258 -0.51 10.87 -11.33
CA GLN A 258 -1.22 11.31 -12.54
C GLN A 258 -0.34 11.33 -13.80
N LEU A 259 0.97 11.57 -13.63
CA LEU A 259 1.87 11.93 -14.73
C LEU A 259 2.04 10.82 -15.79
N PRO A 260 2.12 9.51 -15.44
CA PRO A 260 2.11 8.44 -16.44
C PRO A 260 0.84 8.41 -17.30
N TRP A 261 -0.31 8.81 -16.73
CA TRP A 261 -1.60 8.82 -17.41
C TRP A 261 -1.77 10.04 -18.32
N LEU A 262 -1.25 11.21 -17.91
CA LEU A 262 -1.20 12.39 -18.76
C LEU A 262 -0.40 12.13 -20.04
N ARG A 263 0.73 11.42 -19.95
CA ARG A 263 1.49 10.99 -21.13
C ARG A 263 0.67 10.10 -22.06
N LEU A 264 -0.09 9.17 -21.48
CA LEU A 264 -0.95 8.28 -22.26
C LEU A 264 -2.03 9.08 -23.00
N ALA A 265 -2.65 10.05 -22.32
CA ALA A 265 -3.67 10.94 -22.89
C ALA A 265 -3.10 11.87 -23.98
N ALA A 266 -1.83 12.30 -23.86
CA ALA A 266 -1.17 13.21 -24.81
C ALA A 266 -0.44 12.49 -25.97
N ALA A 267 -0.49 11.16 -26.04
CA ALA A 267 0.27 10.40 -27.02
C ALA A 267 -0.24 10.60 -28.46
N SER A 268 0.69 10.80 -29.40
CA SER A 268 0.38 10.78 -30.85
C SER A 268 -0.18 9.42 -31.28
N PRO A 269 -0.89 9.31 -32.43
CA PRO A 269 -1.41 8.02 -32.92
C PRO A 269 -0.35 6.91 -33.03
N ARG A 270 0.84 7.23 -33.54
CA ARG A 270 1.97 6.29 -33.62
C ARG A 270 2.49 5.89 -32.25
N GLU A 271 2.55 6.82 -31.30
CA GLU A 271 2.95 6.50 -29.94
C GLU A 271 1.88 5.66 -29.22
N ARG A 272 0.60 5.95 -29.42
CA ARG A 272 -0.53 5.13 -28.94
C ARG A 272 -0.38 3.68 -29.37
N GLU A 273 -0.17 3.41 -30.66
CA GLU A 273 0.02 2.05 -31.17
C GLU A 273 1.18 1.33 -30.48
N ARG A 274 2.32 2.01 -30.31
CA ARG A 274 3.48 1.48 -29.59
C ARG A 274 3.12 1.16 -28.13
N LEU A 275 2.51 2.10 -27.41
CA LEU A 275 2.15 1.92 -26.00
C LEU A 275 1.13 0.78 -25.82
N LEU A 276 0.16 0.64 -26.73
CA LEU A 276 -0.79 -0.47 -26.73
C LEU A 276 -0.09 -1.82 -26.97
N ALA A 277 0.85 -1.88 -27.92
CA ALA A 277 1.63 -3.09 -28.18
C ALA A 277 2.49 -3.49 -26.97
N ASP A 278 3.17 -2.52 -26.36
CA ASP A 278 3.99 -2.71 -25.16
C ASP A 278 3.14 -3.17 -23.98
N GLN A 279 2.00 -2.53 -23.74
CA GLN A 279 1.10 -2.89 -22.65
C GLN A 279 0.50 -4.29 -22.85
N ARG A 280 0.14 -4.65 -24.07
CA ARG A 280 -0.31 -6.01 -24.42
C ARG A 280 0.78 -7.05 -24.14
N LEU A 281 2.03 -6.75 -24.51
CA LEU A 281 3.16 -7.62 -24.22
C LEU A 281 3.35 -7.79 -22.70
N LEU A 282 3.30 -6.69 -21.93
CA LEU A 282 3.44 -6.74 -20.47
C LEU A 282 2.32 -7.57 -19.83
N ILE A 283 1.07 -7.38 -20.22
CA ILE A 283 -0.06 -8.20 -19.73
C ILE A 283 0.19 -9.69 -20.01
N ARG A 284 0.64 -10.04 -21.22
CA ARG A 284 0.92 -11.44 -21.57
C ARG A 284 2.11 -12.04 -20.81
N ARG A 285 3.07 -11.21 -20.39
CA ARG A 285 4.30 -11.63 -19.71
C ARG A 285 4.23 -11.47 -18.19
N ALA A 286 3.16 -10.89 -17.65
CA ALA A 286 2.97 -10.76 -16.21
C ALA A 286 2.64 -12.13 -15.60
N SER A 287 3.43 -12.50 -14.59
CA SER A 287 3.22 -13.72 -13.80
C SER A 287 2.14 -13.53 -12.72
N PRO A 288 1.61 -14.60 -12.12
CA PRO A 288 0.58 -14.49 -11.08
C PRO A 288 0.99 -13.70 -9.84
N ALA A 289 2.29 -13.50 -9.58
CA ALA A 289 2.75 -12.74 -8.41
C ALA A 289 2.87 -11.23 -8.66
N VAL A 290 2.65 -10.75 -9.89
CA VAL A 290 2.65 -9.31 -10.18
C VAL A 290 1.42 -8.68 -9.52
N PRO A 291 1.58 -7.61 -8.72
CA PRO A 291 0.43 -6.89 -8.18
C PRO A 291 -0.50 -6.37 -9.30
N PRO A 292 -1.82 -6.58 -9.22
CA PRO A 292 -2.77 -6.13 -10.25
C PRO A 292 -2.64 -4.64 -10.57
N THR A 293 -2.41 -3.81 -9.55
CA THR A 293 -2.22 -2.36 -9.67
C THR A 293 -1.04 -2.00 -10.57
N LEU A 294 0.02 -2.80 -10.61
CA LEU A 294 1.18 -2.56 -11.49
C LEU A 294 0.91 -2.95 -12.95
N VAL A 295 0.05 -3.96 -13.17
CA VAL A 295 -0.37 -4.34 -14.53
C VAL A 295 -1.25 -3.25 -15.12
N LEU A 296 -2.06 -2.56 -14.31
CA LEU A 296 -2.93 -1.46 -14.77
C LEU A 296 -2.17 -0.20 -15.20
N LEU A 297 -1.01 0.07 -14.61
CA LEU A 297 -0.23 1.27 -14.92
C LEU A 297 0.22 1.30 -16.40
N PRO A 298 0.39 2.49 -17.01
CA PRO A 298 0.93 2.63 -18.36
C PRO A 298 2.30 1.94 -18.53
N PRO A 299 2.65 1.48 -19.74
CA PRO A 299 3.94 0.83 -19.99
C PRO A 299 5.11 1.79 -19.71
N PRO A 300 6.27 1.28 -19.29
CA PRO A 300 7.45 2.11 -19.04
C PRO A 300 7.94 2.77 -20.35
N LEU A 301 8.74 3.84 -20.23
CA LEU A 301 9.22 4.64 -21.37
C LEU A 301 10.05 3.82 -22.37
N GLY A 302 10.72 2.76 -21.91
CA GLY A 302 11.35 1.77 -22.76
C GLY A 302 11.82 0.56 -21.96
N PHE A 303 11.82 -0.61 -22.60
CA PHE A 303 12.35 -1.85 -22.04
C PHE A 303 12.73 -2.80 -23.18
N ALA A 304 13.41 -3.89 -22.87
CA ALA A 304 13.69 -4.94 -23.83
C ALA A 304 12.85 -6.19 -23.49
N PRO A 305 12.07 -6.77 -24.42
CA PRO A 305 11.24 -7.94 -24.16
C PRO A 305 11.99 -9.13 -23.55
N GLU A 306 13.25 -9.32 -23.95
CA GLU A 306 14.12 -10.39 -23.44
C GLU A 306 14.56 -10.20 -21.98
N ASP A 307 14.44 -8.99 -21.43
CA ASP A 307 14.77 -8.73 -20.03
C ASP A 307 13.62 -9.12 -19.08
N ILE A 308 12.39 -9.38 -19.59
CA ILE A 308 11.24 -9.75 -18.77
C ILE A 308 11.45 -11.17 -18.23
N PRO A 309 11.64 -11.37 -16.90
CA PRO A 309 11.95 -12.68 -16.36
C PRO A 309 10.76 -13.63 -16.46
N HIS A 310 11.06 -14.92 -16.67
CA HIS A 310 10.05 -15.99 -16.66
C HIS A 310 9.69 -16.45 -15.25
N ALA A 311 10.65 -16.43 -14.32
CA ALA A 311 10.42 -16.87 -12.95
C ALA A 311 9.48 -15.90 -12.20
N THR A 312 8.41 -16.42 -11.61
CA THR A 312 7.29 -15.67 -11.01
C THR A 312 7.74 -14.54 -10.08
N ARG A 313 8.63 -14.81 -9.12
CA ARG A 313 9.11 -13.79 -8.17
C ARG A 313 10.02 -12.76 -8.83
N ALA A 314 10.85 -13.16 -9.78
CA ALA A 314 11.72 -12.25 -10.52
C ALA A 314 10.91 -11.34 -11.45
N ASN A 315 9.86 -11.88 -12.07
CA ASN A 315 8.91 -11.15 -12.90
C ASN A 315 8.17 -10.07 -12.09
N ALA A 316 7.58 -10.43 -10.94
CA ALA A 316 6.92 -9.47 -10.05
C ALA A 316 7.84 -8.33 -9.60
N ARG A 317 9.10 -8.64 -9.30
CA ARG A 317 10.13 -7.66 -8.97
C ARG A 317 10.47 -6.76 -10.15
N TRP A 318 10.65 -7.34 -11.33
CA TRP A 318 10.90 -6.58 -12.57
C TRP A 318 9.78 -5.57 -12.83
N PHE A 319 8.51 -5.98 -12.68
CA PHE A 319 7.38 -5.06 -12.78
C PHE A 319 7.44 -3.91 -11.76
N ARG A 320 7.80 -4.19 -10.50
CA ARG A 320 7.97 -3.16 -9.46
C ARG A 320 9.04 -2.14 -9.85
N VAL A 321 10.22 -2.61 -10.28
CA VAL A 321 11.31 -1.72 -10.71
C VAL A 321 10.88 -0.89 -11.90
N MET A 322 10.30 -1.50 -12.94
CA MET A 322 9.95 -0.78 -14.16
C MET A 322 8.85 0.25 -13.96
N LYS A 323 7.80 -0.10 -13.21
CA LYS A 323 6.71 0.85 -12.90
C LYS A 323 7.14 1.90 -11.88
N GLY A 324 8.03 1.55 -10.94
CA GLY A 324 8.68 2.51 -10.05
C GLY A 324 9.56 3.51 -10.82
N THR A 325 10.32 3.03 -11.79
CA THR A 325 11.16 3.88 -12.68
C THR A 325 10.30 4.87 -13.44
N LEU A 326 9.19 4.40 -14.02
CA LEU A 326 8.23 5.27 -14.70
C LEU A 326 7.70 6.37 -13.77
N ALA A 327 7.26 6.01 -12.56
CA ALA A 327 6.76 6.99 -11.60
C ALA A 327 7.82 8.01 -11.19
N THR A 328 9.08 7.58 -10.99
CA THR A 328 10.20 8.49 -10.66
C THR A 328 10.53 9.43 -11.82
N LEU A 329 10.62 8.91 -13.06
CA LEU A 329 10.91 9.74 -14.24
C LEU A 329 9.80 10.75 -14.52
N ALA A 330 8.56 10.39 -14.20
CA ALA A 330 7.42 11.27 -14.42
C ALA A 330 7.49 12.56 -13.58
N VAL A 331 8.14 12.53 -12.41
CA VAL A 331 8.34 13.72 -11.53
C VAL A 331 9.29 14.76 -12.14
N ALA A 332 10.06 14.38 -13.16
CA ALA A 332 11.03 15.25 -13.82
C ALA A 332 10.65 15.42 -15.30
N PRO A 333 9.53 16.09 -15.62
CA PRO A 333 8.97 16.16 -16.97
C PRO A 333 9.91 16.84 -17.98
N ASP A 334 10.73 17.79 -17.52
CA ASP A 334 11.71 18.52 -18.35
C ASP A 334 13.00 17.71 -18.62
N THR A 335 13.06 16.46 -18.17
CA THR A 335 14.21 15.59 -18.42
C THR A 335 14.28 15.25 -19.90
N ASP A 336 15.49 15.36 -20.46
CA ASP A 336 15.83 14.88 -21.81
C ASP A 336 15.26 13.46 -22.06
N PRO A 337 14.40 13.27 -23.09
CA PRO A 337 13.85 11.96 -23.46
C PRO A 337 14.90 10.87 -23.67
N ALA A 338 16.13 11.23 -24.08
CA ALA A 338 17.25 10.31 -24.21
C ALA A 338 17.66 9.73 -22.84
N ILE A 339 17.76 10.57 -21.80
CA ILE A 339 18.06 10.15 -20.43
C ILE A 339 16.96 9.22 -19.90
N GLN A 340 15.69 9.60 -20.07
CA GLN A 340 14.55 8.80 -19.66
C GLN A 340 14.54 7.40 -20.30
N THR A 341 14.80 7.34 -21.61
CA THR A 341 14.88 6.09 -22.37
C THR A 341 16.07 5.24 -21.94
N SER A 342 17.24 5.87 -21.73
CA SER A 342 18.46 5.21 -21.29
C SER A 342 18.28 4.59 -19.90
N LEU A 343 17.74 5.36 -18.95
CA LEU A 343 17.43 4.90 -17.59
C LEU A 343 16.42 3.75 -17.58
N SER A 344 15.35 3.83 -18.39
CA SER A 344 14.35 2.78 -18.46
C SER A 344 14.93 1.47 -19.01
N ARG A 345 15.77 1.54 -20.05
CA ARG A 345 16.47 0.36 -20.59
C ARG A 345 17.50 -0.21 -19.63
N PHE A 346 18.24 0.65 -18.93
CA PHE A 346 19.17 0.25 -17.87
C PHE A 346 18.42 -0.47 -16.73
N ALA A 347 17.31 0.10 -16.26
CA ALA A 347 16.47 -0.49 -15.21
C ALA A 347 15.89 -1.84 -15.62
N SER A 348 15.42 -1.95 -16.87
CA SER A 348 14.92 -3.20 -17.46
C SER A 348 15.93 -4.33 -17.35
N ARG A 349 17.19 -4.09 -17.77
CA ARG A 349 18.25 -5.11 -17.73
C ARG A 349 18.69 -5.44 -16.30
N ASN A 350 18.66 -4.45 -15.41
CA ASN A 350 19.27 -4.53 -14.09
C ASN A 350 18.28 -4.65 -12.92
N ALA A 351 17.00 -4.90 -13.19
CA ALA A 351 15.94 -4.92 -12.17
C ALA A 351 16.22 -5.84 -10.98
N ALA A 352 16.88 -6.99 -11.22
CA ALA A 352 17.23 -7.93 -10.15
C ALA A 352 18.24 -7.34 -9.13
N HIS A 353 19.18 -6.53 -9.61
CA HIS A 353 20.20 -5.86 -8.79
C HIS A 353 19.64 -4.60 -8.12
N LEU A 354 18.76 -3.86 -8.80
CA LEU A 354 18.16 -2.62 -8.29
C LEU A 354 17.16 -2.85 -7.14
N LEU A 355 16.55 -4.04 -7.07
CA LEU A 355 15.63 -4.40 -5.99
C LEU A 355 15.93 -5.82 -5.48
N PRO A 356 16.90 -5.99 -4.55
CA PRO A 356 17.27 -7.31 -4.05
C PRO A 356 16.12 -8.00 -3.31
N PRO A 357 16.14 -9.34 -3.15
CA PRO A 357 14.99 -10.11 -2.63
C PRO A 357 14.51 -9.73 -1.22
N ARG A 358 15.40 -9.14 -0.42
CA ARG A 358 15.19 -8.83 1.00
C ARG A 358 15.01 -7.34 1.28
N SER A 359 15.11 -6.46 0.28
CA SER A 359 14.91 -5.04 0.51
C SER A 359 13.45 -4.74 0.80
N ALA A 360 13.21 -3.85 1.76
CA ALA A 360 11.93 -3.17 1.89
C ALA A 360 11.51 -2.60 0.52
N PRO A 361 10.20 -2.45 0.24
CA PRO A 361 9.67 -1.98 -1.04
C PRO A 361 9.93 -0.48 -1.29
N THR A 362 11.11 0.02 -0.92
CA THR A 362 11.51 1.41 -1.14
C THR A 362 12.16 1.53 -2.50
N ASN A 363 11.61 2.41 -3.35
CA ASN A 363 12.26 2.81 -4.60
C ASN A 363 13.38 3.84 -4.38
N ALA A 364 13.84 4.04 -3.14
CA ALA A 364 14.81 5.10 -2.81
C ALA A 364 16.13 5.00 -3.58
N PRO A 365 16.77 3.82 -3.75
CA PRO A 365 18.00 3.72 -4.55
C PRO A 365 17.77 4.09 -6.02
N LEU A 366 16.65 3.65 -6.59
CA LEU A 366 16.27 3.97 -7.96
C LEU A 366 16.00 5.46 -8.13
N ARG A 367 15.29 6.07 -7.16
CA ARG A 367 15.02 7.52 -7.14
C ARG A 367 16.31 8.33 -7.17
N ARG A 368 17.26 8.02 -6.29
CA ARG A 368 18.55 8.74 -6.25
C ARG A 368 19.37 8.53 -7.52
N LEU A 369 19.37 7.32 -8.08
CA LEU A 369 20.02 7.06 -9.37
C LEU A 369 19.42 7.89 -10.51
N VAL A 370 18.09 8.02 -10.55
CA VAL A 370 17.41 8.86 -11.54
C VAL A 370 17.80 10.33 -11.34
N GLU A 371 17.72 10.84 -10.11
CA GLU A 371 18.12 12.21 -9.77
C GLU A 371 19.58 12.51 -10.16
N TYR A 372 20.51 11.59 -9.83
CA TYR A 372 21.92 11.67 -10.23
C TYR A 372 22.09 11.70 -11.75
N CYS A 373 21.46 10.78 -12.48
CA CYS A 373 21.62 10.71 -13.92
C CYS A 373 21.03 11.93 -14.64
N ILE A 374 19.95 12.52 -14.11
CA ILE A 374 19.39 13.78 -14.63
C ILE A 374 20.35 14.93 -14.37
N ALA A 375 20.82 15.09 -13.12
CA ALA A 375 21.70 16.19 -12.73
C ALA A 375 23.03 16.18 -13.50
N GLU A 376 23.64 15.01 -13.67
CA GLU A 376 24.94 14.86 -14.34
C GLU A 376 24.80 14.53 -15.85
N ARG A 377 23.59 14.59 -16.41
CA ARG A 377 23.27 14.21 -17.81
C ARG A 377 23.85 12.83 -18.19
N ARG A 378 23.84 11.89 -17.25
CA ARG A 378 24.39 10.54 -17.43
C ARG A 378 23.42 9.68 -18.21
N LEU A 379 23.91 9.05 -19.28
CA LEU A 379 23.17 8.10 -20.12
C LEU A 379 23.62 6.65 -19.84
N PRO A 380 23.09 5.97 -18.80
CA PRO A 380 23.46 4.59 -18.52
C PRO A 380 22.91 3.65 -19.60
N SER A 381 23.78 2.84 -20.20
CA SER A 381 23.37 1.81 -21.16
C SER A 381 22.87 0.55 -20.44
N ARG A 382 22.29 -0.40 -21.18
CA ARG A 382 21.94 -1.74 -20.63
C ARG A 382 23.14 -2.48 -20.02
N ARG A 383 24.37 -2.19 -20.45
CA ARG A 383 25.60 -2.85 -19.99
C ARG A 383 26.31 -2.11 -18.86
N THR A 384 25.82 -0.92 -18.47
CA THR A 384 26.41 -0.17 -17.36
C THR A 384 26.34 -1.00 -16.08
N SER A 385 27.45 -1.07 -15.34
CA SER A 385 27.50 -1.75 -14.05
C SER A 385 26.68 -0.99 -13.01
N VAL A 386 25.77 -1.71 -12.33
CA VAL A 386 24.90 -1.15 -11.29
C VAL A 386 25.71 -0.66 -10.10
N ASP A 387 26.68 -1.46 -9.63
CA ASP A 387 27.49 -1.13 -8.46
C ASP A 387 28.36 0.10 -8.71
N ARG A 388 28.93 0.22 -9.92
CA ARG A 388 29.68 1.40 -10.34
C ARG A 388 28.78 2.63 -10.36
N LEU A 389 27.60 2.54 -10.97
CA LEU A 389 26.69 3.69 -11.07
C LEU A 389 26.18 4.14 -9.69
N LEU A 390 25.90 3.19 -8.79
CA LEU A 390 25.54 3.48 -7.40
C LEU A 390 26.72 4.09 -6.61
N ALA A 391 27.96 3.69 -6.88
CA ALA A 391 29.13 4.31 -6.27
C ALA A 391 29.33 5.75 -6.76
N GLU A 392 29.16 5.98 -8.07
CA GLU A 392 29.19 7.32 -8.67
C GLU A 392 28.10 8.23 -8.06
N GLU A 393 26.85 7.74 -7.96
CA GLU A 393 25.73 8.45 -7.31
C GLU A 393 26.05 8.81 -5.86
N ARG A 394 26.53 7.86 -5.03
CA ARG A 394 26.93 8.15 -3.65
C ARG A 394 28.01 9.23 -3.55
N GLY A 395 28.98 9.20 -4.46
CA GLY A 395 30.04 10.21 -4.53
C GLY A 395 29.49 11.59 -4.88
N TRP A 396 28.57 11.65 -5.84
CA TRP A 396 27.86 12.88 -6.20
C TRP A 396 27.01 13.42 -5.05
N THR A 397 26.20 12.56 -4.41
CA THR A 397 25.40 12.95 -3.24
C THR A 397 26.29 13.52 -2.15
N ARG A 398 27.41 12.86 -1.82
CA ARG A 398 28.38 13.38 -0.83
C ARG A 398 28.89 14.78 -1.20
N ARG A 399 29.32 15.00 -2.45
CA ARG A 399 29.77 16.32 -2.91
C ARG A 399 28.67 17.37 -2.83
N ARG A 400 27.43 17.01 -3.18
CA ARG A 400 26.28 17.91 -3.09
C ARG A 400 25.97 18.28 -1.64
N TRP A 401 26.05 17.34 -0.70
CA TRP A 401 25.89 17.61 0.72
C TRP A 401 27.01 18.48 1.27
N GLU A 402 28.26 18.22 0.87
CA GLU A 402 29.40 19.04 1.27
C GLU A 402 29.28 20.46 0.71
N GLN A 403 28.89 20.61 -0.55
CA GLN A 403 28.67 21.92 -1.17
C GLN A 403 27.52 22.65 -0.48
N ALA A 404 26.37 22.00 -0.27
CA ALA A 404 25.24 22.59 0.45
C ALA A 404 25.64 22.99 1.87
N ARG A 405 26.47 22.20 2.56
CA ARG A 405 27.03 22.54 3.87
C ARG A 405 27.94 23.77 3.79
N LEU A 406 28.83 23.85 2.80
CA LEU A 406 29.71 25.01 2.61
C LEU A 406 28.93 26.28 2.24
N ASP A 407 27.89 26.14 1.42
CA ASP A 407 27.00 27.25 1.06
C ASP A 407 26.21 27.71 2.29
N LEU A 408 25.68 26.77 3.08
CA LEU A 408 25.07 27.09 4.38
C LEU A 408 26.06 27.77 5.31
N LEU A 409 27.31 27.32 5.43
CA LEU A 409 28.32 27.99 6.27
C LEU A 409 28.65 29.39 5.77
N ARG A 410 28.70 29.62 4.46
CA ARG A 410 28.91 30.95 3.88
C ARG A 410 27.73 31.87 4.11
N GLU A 411 26.51 31.35 3.96
CA GLU A 411 25.29 32.08 4.29
C GLU A 411 25.23 32.38 5.79
N GLU A 412 25.53 31.40 6.65
CA GLU A 412 25.61 31.57 8.11
C GLU A 412 26.60 32.66 8.50
N GLU A 413 27.79 32.70 7.88
CA GLU A 413 28.78 33.74 8.13
C GLU A 413 28.32 35.11 7.61
N MET A 414 27.77 35.15 6.39
CA MET A 414 27.28 36.39 5.76
C MET A 414 26.11 37.01 6.53
N TYR A 415 25.21 36.18 7.06
CA TYR A 415 24.04 36.64 7.79
C TYR A 415 24.24 36.67 9.30
N ARG A 416 25.42 36.28 9.82
CA ARG A 416 25.66 36.14 11.27
C ARG A 416 25.28 37.39 12.06
N GLU A 417 25.61 38.56 11.52
CA GLU A 417 25.33 39.87 12.12
C GLU A 417 23.94 40.42 11.77
N SER A 418 23.16 39.72 10.94
CA SER A 418 21.81 40.15 10.56
C SER A 418 20.90 40.15 11.79
N VAL A 419 20.31 41.31 12.03
CA VAL A 419 19.35 41.56 13.11
C VAL A 419 18.03 40.87 12.75
N LEU A 420 17.49 40.11 13.71
CA LEU A 420 16.19 39.45 13.60
C LEU A 420 15.07 40.45 13.90
N PRO A 421 13.82 40.20 13.44
CA PRO A 421 12.68 41.00 13.84
C PRO A 421 12.62 41.13 15.36
N ASP A 422 12.43 42.36 15.85
CA ASP A 422 12.44 42.65 17.28
C ASP A 422 11.38 41.82 18.00
N ALA A 423 11.81 41.24 19.11
CA ALA A 423 11.02 40.42 20.01
C ALA A 423 11.44 40.67 21.47
N SER A 424 12.07 41.82 21.73
CA SER A 424 12.57 42.21 23.06
C SER A 424 11.46 42.33 24.10
N GLU A 425 10.21 42.52 23.69
CA GLU A 425 9.04 42.48 24.57
C GLU A 425 8.83 41.11 25.25
N LEU A 426 9.42 40.06 24.69
CA LEU A 426 9.41 38.71 25.25
C LEU A 426 10.42 38.51 26.38
N ASP A 427 11.39 39.42 26.52
CA ASP A 427 12.41 39.34 27.56
C ASP A 427 11.74 39.41 28.94
N TRP A 428 12.10 38.48 29.82
CA TRP A 428 11.50 38.36 31.13
C TRP A 428 12.47 37.74 32.11
N THR A 429 12.53 38.28 33.32
CA THR A 429 13.42 37.78 34.36
C THR A 429 12.71 37.78 35.69
N THR A 430 12.92 36.71 36.44
CA THR A 430 12.50 36.52 37.83
C THR A 430 13.69 35.98 38.62
N GLU A 431 13.52 35.69 39.91
CA GLU A 431 14.56 35.04 40.71
C GLU A 431 14.98 33.67 40.17
N ARG A 432 14.07 32.95 39.48
CA ARG A 432 14.27 31.56 39.05
C ARG A 432 14.41 31.39 37.54
N VAL A 433 13.80 32.27 36.77
CA VAL A 433 13.66 32.12 35.32
C VAL A 433 14.12 33.37 34.60
N THR A 434 14.96 33.18 33.59
CA THR A 434 15.32 34.20 32.60
C THR A 434 14.88 33.72 31.22
N VAL A 435 14.11 34.52 30.50
CA VAL A 435 13.76 34.34 29.09
C VAL A 435 14.36 35.51 28.33
N ARG A 436 15.16 35.23 27.30
CA ARG A 436 15.79 36.24 26.45
C ARG A 436 15.59 35.89 24.97
N ALA A 437 14.95 36.77 24.22
CA ALA A 437 14.84 36.64 22.77
C ALA A 437 16.24 36.70 22.13
N LEU A 438 16.49 35.80 21.18
CA LEU A 438 17.69 35.83 20.37
C LEU A 438 17.52 36.90 19.29
N ARG A 439 18.48 37.82 19.16
CA ARG A 439 18.32 39.06 18.37
C ARG A 439 19.06 39.06 17.04
N THR A 440 19.97 38.11 16.83
CA THR A 440 20.73 37.98 15.58
C THR A 440 20.71 36.53 15.12
N VAL A 441 20.94 36.32 13.83
CA VAL A 441 21.20 34.99 13.27
C VAL A 441 22.36 34.31 14.01
N GLY A 442 23.43 35.04 14.32
CA GLY A 442 24.57 34.55 15.09
C GLY A 442 24.18 33.99 16.45
N GLU A 443 23.32 34.67 17.20
CA GLU A 443 22.81 34.18 18.48
C GLU A 443 22.00 32.88 18.34
N VAL A 444 21.19 32.73 17.29
CA VAL A 444 20.43 31.49 17.00
C VAL A 444 21.37 30.34 16.65
N LEU A 445 22.41 30.61 15.86
CA LEU A 445 23.42 29.61 15.50
C LEU A 445 24.23 29.17 16.72
N ASP A 446 24.63 30.11 17.57
CA ASP A 446 25.40 29.83 18.78
C ASP A 446 24.56 29.08 19.81
N GLU A 447 23.28 29.41 19.94
CA GLU A 447 22.33 28.63 20.74
C GLU A 447 22.21 27.19 20.22
N GLY A 448 22.07 27.01 18.90
CA GLY A 448 22.05 25.69 18.27
C GLY A 448 23.29 24.85 18.58
N LYS A 449 24.48 25.45 18.51
CA LYS A 449 25.77 24.80 18.83
C LYS A 449 25.86 24.46 20.32
N ARG A 450 25.53 25.41 21.19
CA ARG A 450 25.60 25.28 22.66
C ARG A 450 24.67 24.17 23.18
N MET A 451 23.49 24.07 22.60
CA MET A 451 22.45 23.12 23.02
C MET A 451 22.51 21.78 22.28
N HIS A 452 23.43 21.60 21.32
CA HIS A 452 23.54 20.40 20.49
C HIS A 452 22.20 20.00 19.83
N HIS A 453 21.43 20.98 19.34
CA HIS A 453 20.16 20.74 18.67
C HIS A 453 20.03 21.54 17.36
N CYS A 454 19.07 21.15 16.51
CA CYS A 454 18.91 21.66 15.16
C CYS A 454 18.37 23.11 15.06
N VAL A 455 18.25 23.87 16.15
CA VAL A 455 17.72 25.25 16.13
C VAL A 455 18.49 26.16 15.17
N GLY A 456 19.81 26.01 15.07
CA GLY A 456 20.63 26.77 14.12
C GLY A 456 20.17 26.63 12.66
N SER A 457 19.64 25.45 12.28
CA SER A 457 19.10 25.19 10.94
C SER A 457 17.82 25.97 10.61
N TYR A 458 17.22 26.66 11.59
CA TYR A 458 16.05 27.51 11.41
C TYR A 458 16.36 29.02 11.45
N ALA A 459 17.63 29.42 11.40
CA ALA A 459 18.02 30.83 11.41
C ALA A 459 17.39 31.63 10.24
N SER A 460 17.18 31.02 9.07
CA SER A 460 16.49 31.65 7.94
C SER A 460 14.99 31.88 8.19
N ASP A 461 14.34 30.99 8.95
CA ASP A 461 12.95 31.19 9.40
C ASP A 461 12.85 32.29 10.46
N ALA A 462 13.85 32.40 11.35
CA ALA A 462 13.94 33.47 12.32
C ALA A 462 14.17 34.83 11.64
N LEU A 463 15.10 34.87 10.67
CA LEU A 463 15.41 36.07 9.89
C LEU A 463 14.20 36.57 9.09
N ALA A 464 13.42 35.65 8.54
CA ALA A 464 12.17 35.97 7.86
C ALA A 464 10.99 36.29 8.81
N GLY A 465 11.21 36.29 10.13
CA GLY A 465 10.19 36.55 11.14
C GLY A 465 9.13 35.47 11.29
N ARG A 466 9.30 34.30 10.66
CA ARG A 466 8.35 33.18 10.78
C ARG A 466 8.45 32.51 12.14
N LYS A 467 9.65 32.51 12.73
CA LYS A 467 9.94 31.94 14.05
C LYS A 467 10.60 32.99 14.94
N VAL A 468 10.39 32.85 16.24
CA VAL A 468 11.14 33.56 17.28
C VAL A 468 11.73 32.52 18.20
N PHE A 469 13.02 32.65 18.47
CA PHE A 469 13.74 31.78 19.40
C PHE A 469 14.11 32.57 20.64
N CYS A 470 13.91 31.97 21.81
CA CYS A 470 14.35 32.52 23.08
C CYS A 470 15.30 31.55 23.75
N HIS A 471 16.39 32.08 24.30
CA HIS A 471 17.15 31.41 25.34
C HIS A 471 16.35 31.46 26.64
N VAL A 472 16.26 30.33 27.33
CA VAL A 472 15.59 30.22 28.61
C VAL A 472 16.57 29.60 29.61
N GLU A 473 16.74 30.21 30.77
CA GLU A 473 17.49 29.66 31.88
C GLU A 473 16.55 29.54 33.08
N CYS A 474 16.42 28.33 33.64
CA CYS A 474 15.54 28.06 34.78
C CYS A 474 16.31 27.32 35.86
N ASP A 475 16.48 27.93 37.03
CA ASP A 475 17.26 27.39 38.15
C ASP A 475 18.69 26.94 37.74
N GLY A 476 19.29 27.63 36.76
CA GLY A 476 20.63 27.34 36.20
C GLY A 476 20.66 26.36 35.02
N ASP A 477 19.52 25.71 34.69
CA ASP A 477 19.43 24.81 33.54
C ASP A 477 19.02 25.56 32.26
N PRO A 478 19.75 25.40 31.14
CA PRO A 478 19.42 26.07 29.89
C PRO A 478 18.39 25.29 29.07
N TYR A 479 17.55 26.04 28.38
CA TYR A 479 16.56 25.59 27.42
C TYR A 479 16.49 26.56 26.24
N THR A 480 15.98 26.09 25.11
CA THR A 480 15.62 26.92 23.97
C THR A 480 14.14 26.78 23.69
N MET A 481 13.47 27.93 23.62
CA MET A 481 12.05 28.04 23.33
C MET A 481 11.84 28.46 21.87
N GLU A 482 10.98 27.74 21.16
CA GLU A 482 10.57 28.06 19.79
C GLU A 482 9.12 28.56 19.77
N LEU A 483 8.92 29.72 19.16
CA LEU A 483 7.63 30.32 18.90
C LEU A 483 7.45 30.49 17.38
N ARG A 484 6.23 30.27 16.88
CA ARG A 484 5.87 30.49 15.47
C ARG A 484 4.90 31.65 15.35
N ARG A 485 5.10 32.55 14.38
CA ARG A 485 4.10 33.56 14.04
C ARG A 485 2.97 32.94 13.22
N SER A 486 1.72 33.22 13.58
CA SER A 486 0.54 32.79 12.80
C SER A 486 0.32 33.71 11.60
N GLY A 487 -0.05 33.17 10.43
CA GLY A 487 -0.07 33.90 9.15
C GLY A 487 -1.06 35.08 9.02
N GLU A 488 -1.94 35.31 10.00
CA GLU A 488 -2.96 36.37 9.98
C GLU A 488 -2.77 37.45 11.07
N GLY A 489 -1.67 37.43 11.82
CA GLY A 489 -1.38 38.50 12.77
C GLY A 489 -0.13 38.21 13.59
N GLU A 490 0.42 39.23 14.25
CA GLU A 490 1.64 39.18 15.08
C GLU A 490 1.63 38.14 16.22
N ARG A 491 0.56 37.33 16.34
CA ARG A 491 0.37 36.32 17.37
C ARG A 491 1.45 35.24 17.29
N LEU A 492 2.17 35.10 18.39
CA LEU A 492 3.11 34.03 18.64
C LEU A 492 2.38 32.79 19.19
N VAL A 493 2.72 31.64 18.64
CA VAL A 493 2.24 30.32 19.05
C VAL A 493 3.43 29.52 19.55
N PHE A 494 3.38 29.08 20.80
CA PHE A 494 4.38 28.16 21.34
C PHE A 494 4.44 26.88 20.51
N GLN A 495 5.64 26.51 20.10
CA GLN A 495 5.90 25.25 19.40
C GLN A 495 6.53 24.25 20.36
N THR A 496 7.66 24.62 20.97
CA THR A 496 8.42 23.70 21.81
C THR A 496 9.33 24.43 22.79
N LEU A 497 9.73 23.71 23.85
CA LEU A 497 10.78 24.06 24.80
C LEU A 497 11.65 22.81 24.96
N LEU A 498 12.94 22.93 24.65
CA LEU A 498 13.88 21.80 24.68
C LEU A 498 15.16 22.18 25.40
N GLY A 499 15.70 21.23 26.16
CA GLY A 499 17.02 21.32 26.79
C GLY A 499 18.15 20.83 25.85
N PRO A 500 19.37 20.69 26.37
CA PRO A 500 20.50 20.18 25.62
C PRO A 500 20.20 18.82 24.99
N CYS A 501 20.67 18.58 23.76
CA CYS A 501 20.43 17.36 23.00
C CYS A 501 18.94 17.02 22.77
N ASN A 502 18.07 18.03 22.72
CA ASN A 502 16.61 17.90 22.62
C ASN A 502 15.95 17.22 23.83
N ASP A 503 16.55 17.31 25.02
CA ASP A 503 15.95 16.76 26.23
C ASP A 503 14.67 17.51 26.60
N ARG A 504 13.71 16.79 27.19
CA ARG A 504 12.41 17.39 27.54
C ARG A 504 12.52 18.11 28.89
N PRO A 505 11.96 19.33 29.02
CA PRO A 505 11.98 20.05 30.28
C PRO A 505 11.18 19.30 31.34
N ALA A 506 11.65 19.35 32.58
CA ALA A 506 10.90 18.85 33.73
C ALA A 506 9.60 19.67 33.91
N ARG A 507 8.56 19.05 34.49
CA ARG A 507 7.29 19.75 34.77
C ARG A 507 7.46 21.00 35.65
N ALA A 508 8.46 21.02 36.52
CA ALA A 508 8.77 22.18 37.36
C ALA A 508 9.17 23.41 36.53
N VAL A 509 9.94 23.21 35.45
CA VAL A 509 10.35 24.27 34.53
C VAL A 509 9.15 24.83 33.78
N LEU A 510 8.27 23.96 33.28
CA LEU A 510 7.04 24.39 32.61
C LEU A 510 6.13 25.22 33.54
N ARG A 511 6.00 24.82 34.81
CA ARG A 511 5.26 25.59 35.83
C ARG A 511 5.90 26.94 36.12
N ALA A 512 7.23 27.01 36.19
CA ALA A 512 7.95 28.26 36.40
C ALA A 512 7.76 29.25 35.24
N LEU A 513 7.52 28.75 34.02
CA LEU A 513 7.23 29.54 32.82
C LEU A 513 5.75 29.91 32.63
N GLU A 514 4.83 29.37 33.43
CA GLU A 514 3.39 29.67 33.31
C GLU A 514 3.06 31.17 33.32
N PRO A 515 3.66 32.00 34.21
CA PRO A 515 3.41 33.45 34.19
C PRO A 515 3.85 34.11 32.88
N TRP A 516 4.96 33.64 32.31
CA TRP A 516 5.46 34.12 31.02
C TRP A 516 4.50 33.73 29.89
N PHE A 517 4.05 32.48 29.86
CA PHE A 517 3.08 32.00 28.88
C PHE A 517 1.76 32.77 28.97
N ALA A 518 1.24 32.99 30.17
CA ALA A 518 -0.01 33.73 30.38
C ALA A 518 0.08 35.18 29.88
N ARG A 519 1.26 35.82 30.03
CA ARG A 519 1.51 37.19 29.57
C ARG A 519 1.66 37.28 28.06
N ASN A 520 2.46 36.40 27.46
CA ASN A 520 2.96 36.57 26.10
C ASN A 520 2.24 35.69 25.07
N LEU A 521 1.61 34.60 25.50
CA LEU A 521 0.83 33.73 24.63
C LEU A 521 -0.64 33.91 24.96
N ARG A 522 -1.41 34.44 24.00
CA ARG A 522 -2.85 34.20 24.04
C ARG A 522 -3.04 32.72 23.79
N TRP A 523 -3.49 31.96 24.80
CA TRP A 523 -3.91 30.58 24.59
C TRP A 523 -4.89 30.55 23.42
N GLY A 524 -4.49 29.89 22.34
CA GLY A 524 -5.44 29.46 21.33
C GLY A 524 -6.24 28.37 22.01
N GLY A 525 -7.40 28.70 22.56
CA GLY A 525 -8.41 27.71 22.88
C GLY A 525 -8.87 27.03 21.60
N GLY A 526 -8.02 26.17 21.04
CA GLY A 526 -8.43 25.10 20.15
C GLY A 526 -8.80 23.95 21.06
N GLY A 527 -10.10 23.80 21.30
CA GLY A 527 -10.61 22.51 21.74
C GLY A 527 -10.21 21.45 20.72
N GLY A 528 -9.67 20.35 21.22
CA GLY A 528 -9.27 19.15 20.51
C GLY A 528 -8.97 18.08 21.54
#